data_AF-A0A1G1HS46-F1
#
_entry.id   AF-A0A1G1HS46-F1
#
_cell.length_a   1.000
_cell.length_b   1.000
_cell.length_c   1.000
_cell.angle_alpha   90.00
_cell.angle_beta   90.00
_cell.angle_gamma   90.00
#
_symmetry.space_group_name_H-M   'P 1'
#
loop_
_entity.id
_entity.type
_entity.pdbx_description
1 polymer ?
#
loop_
_entity_poly.entity_id
_entity_poly.type
_entity_poly.pdbx_seq_one_letter_code
_entity_poly.pdbx_strand_id
1 'polypeptide(L)'
;PDDVARQKDRKAIEMIKSLNPEGLYTVVSRERISMCGYLPATVMLFAAKALGAIEARLIKYSTSGEVSGDYEQVVGYAGMIVK
;
A
#
# COMPACT_ATOMS: atom_id res chain seq x y z
N PRO A 1 -15.28 -5.79 4.42
CA PRO A 1 -15.41 -6.69 3.26
C PRO A 1 -14.17 -6.64 2.35
N ASP A 2 -13.81 -7.78 1.76
CA ASP A 2 -12.61 -7.97 0.95
C ASP A 2 -12.53 -7.01 -0.23
N ASP A 3 -13.59 -6.91 -1.03
CA ASP A 3 -13.71 -6.00 -2.17
C ASP A 3 -13.40 -4.53 -1.81
N VAL A 4 -13.91 -4.05 -0.68
CA VAL A 4 -13.64 -2.70 -0.16
C VAL A 4 -12.18 -2.57 0.26
N ALA A 5 -11.60 -3.58 0.92
CA ALA A 5 -10.19 -3.59 1.29
C ALA A 5 -9.31 -3.52 0.03
N ARG A 6 -9.57 -4.37 -0.97
CA ARG A 6 -8.84 -4.36 -2.26
C ARG A 6 -8.91 -3.01 -2.96
N GLN A 7 -10.09 -2.39 -2.98
CA GLN A 7 -10.26 -1.07 -3.61
C GLN A 7 -9.42 0.00 -2.91
N LYS A 8 -9.45 0.04 -1.56
CA LYS A 8 -8.68 1.00 -0.77
C LYS A 8 -7.17 0.75 -0.88
N ASP A 9 -6.75 -0.50 -0.68
CA ASP A 9 -5.34 -0.89 -0.72
C ASP A 9 -4.73 -0.60 -2.10
N ARG A 10 -5.49 -0.80 -3.18
CA ARG A 10 -5.05 -0.45 -4.54
C ARG A 10 -4.72 1.04 -4.67
N LYS A 11 -5.48 1.94 -4.07
CA LYS A 11 -5.18 3.38 -4.09
C LYS A 11 -3.81 3.67 -3.44
N ALA A 12 -3.54 3.04 -2.29
CA ALA A 12 -2.24 3.19 -1.61
C ALA A 12 -1.09 2.57 -2.42
N ILE A 13 -1.29 1.36 -2.96
CA ILE A 13 -0.30 0.66 -3.79
C ILE A 13 0.08 1.46 -5.03
N GLU A 14 -0.88 2.10 -5.71
CA GLU A 14 -0.57 2.93 -6.89
C GLU A 14 0.27 4.16 -6.54
N MET A 15 0.10 4.75 -5.35
CA MET A 15 0.98 5.83 -4.89
C MET A 15 2.41 5.34 -4.63
N ILE A 16 2.57 4.13 -4.07
CA ILE A 16 3.89 3.52 -3.89
C ILE A 16 4.52 3.20 -5.24
N LYS A 17 3.79 2.57 -6.18
CA LYS A 17 4.27 2.23 -7.53
C LYS A 17 4.73 3.44 -8.33
N SER A 18 4.08 4.59 -8.13
CA SER A 18 4.43 5.86 -8.79
C SER A 18 5.51 6.65 -8.05
N LEU A 19 6.14 6.09 -7.01
CA LEU A 19 7.12 6.78 -6.15
C LEU A 19 6.58 8.14 -5.66
N ASN A 20 5.34 8.15 -5.17
CA ASN A 20 4.65 9.35 -4.74
C ASN A 20 4.42 9.33 -3.21
N PRO A 21 5.42 9.74 -2.39
CA PRO A 21 5.30 9.72 -0.94
C PRO A 21 4.18 10.66 -0.42
N GLU A 22 4.07 11.87 -0.94
CA GLU A 22 3.01 12.82 -0.57
C GLU A 22 1.63 12.28 -0.94
N GLY A 23 1.52 11.64 -2.10
CA GLY A 23 0.33 10.96 -2.56
C GLY A 23 -0.08 9.81 -1.64
N LEU A 24 0.87 8.97 -1.22
CA LEU A 24 0.61 7.88 -0.28
C LEU A 24 0.04 8.41 1.04
N TYR A 25 0.69 9.40 1.64
CA TYR A 25 0.22 10.04 2.87
C TYR A 25 -1.19 10.60 2.70
N THR A 26 -1.41 11.35 1.61
CA THR A 26 -2.68 12.03 1.33
C THR A 26 -3.81 11.02 1.13
N VAL A 27 -3.60 9.98 0.32
CA VAL A 27 -4.64 8.98 0.03
C VAL A 27 -5.00 8.19 1.28
N VAL A 28 -4.00 7.75 2.07
CA VAL A 28 -4.27 6.95 3.28
C VAL A 28 -5.04 7.78 4.31
N SER A 29 -4.63 9.03 4.54
CA SER A 29 -5.29 9.94 5.48
C SER A 29 -6.72 10.29 5.03
N ARG A 30 -6.88 10.71 3.77
CA ARG A 30 -8.17 11.16 3.24
C ARG A 30 -9.20 10.04 3.15
N GLU A 31 -8.78 8.85 2.70
CA GLU A 31 -9.67 7.69 2.50
C GLU A 31 -9.83 6.84 3.78
N ARG A 32 -9.16 7.24 4.88
CA ARG A 32 -9.12 6.52 6.15
C ARG A 32 -8.78 5.04 5.95
N ILE A 33 -7.68 4.79 5.24
CA ILE A 33 -7.16 3.42 5.03
C ILE A 33 -6.47 2.99 6.33
N SER A 34 -6.85 1.85 6.90
CA SER A 34 -6.32 1.34 8.17
C SER A 34 -4.92 0.72 8.06
N MET A 35 -4.08 1.25 7.16
CA MET A 35 -2.73 0.78 6.93
C MET A 35 -1.83 1.16 8.12
N CYS A 36 -1.43 0.18 8.94
CA CYS A 36 -0.64 0.43 10.16
C CYS A 36 0.78 0.99 9.91
N GLY A 37 1.30 0.89 8.68
CA GLY A 37 2.67 1.29 8.33
C GLY A 37 2.77 2.44 7.31
N TYR A 38 1.72 3.23 7.08
CA TYR A 38 1.74 4.22 6.00
C TYR A 38 2.74 5.37 6.21
N LEU A 39 2.99 5.79 7.46
CA LEU A 39 3.99 6.80 7.77
C LEU A 39 5.42 6.29 7.54
N PRO A 40 5.85 5.14 8.10
CA PRO A 40 7.14 4.53 7.74
C PRO A 40 7.31 4.31 6.23
N ALA A 41 6.27 3.84 5.53
CA ALA A 41 6.32 3.64 4.09
C ALA A 41 6.48 4.97 3.32
N THR A 42 5.81 6.04 3.77
CA THR A 42 5.96 7.39 3.20
C THR A 42 7.40 7.90 3.38
N VAL A 43 7.97 7.77 4.57
CA VAL A 43 9.36 8.17 4.86
C VAL A 43 10.35 7.35 4.03
N MET A 44 10.13 6.04 3.92
CA MET A 44 10.95 5.16 3.07
C MET A 44 10.92 5.61 1.61
N LEU A 45 9.75 5.99 1.07
CA LEU A 45 9.64 6.50 -0.30
C LEU A 45 10.39 7.82 -0.50
N PHE A 46 10.33 8.76 0.45
CA PHE A 46 11.14 9.98 0.41
C PHE A 46 12.64 9.66 0.36
N ALA A 47 13.10 8.78 1.25
CA ALA A 47 14.50 8.38 1.32
C ALA A 47 14.94 7.66 0.05
N ALA A 48 14.15 6.70 -0.45
CA ALA A 48 14.45 5.96 -1.66
C ALA A 48 14.58 6.90 -2.88
N LYS A 49 13.66 7.86 -3.05
CA LYS A 49 13.76 8.87 -4.11
C LYS A 49 15.02 9.72 -3.98
N ALA A 50 15.35 10.18 -2.77
CA ALA A 50 16.55 10.96 -2.53
C ALA A 50 17.84 10.17 -2.83
N LEU A 51 17.80 8.84 -2.67
CA LEU A 51 18.89 7.92 -3.00
C LEU A 51 18.90 7.47 -4.47
N GLY A 52 17.98 7.96 -5.29
CA GLY A 52 17.97 7.70 -6.74
C GLY A 52 17.07 6.56 -7.19
N ALA A 53 16.10 6.12 -6.38
CA ALA A 53 15.12 5.14 -6.82
C ALA A 53 14.31 5.64 -8.02
N ILE A 54 14.16 4.79 -9.03
CA ILE A 54 13.48 5.07 -10.31
C ILE A 54 12.24 4.21 -10.53
N GLU A 55 12.09 3.11 -9.78
CA GLU A 55 11.00 2.16 -9.97
C GLU A 55 10.48 1.61 -8.64
N ALA A 56 9.16 1.42 -8.55
CA ALA A 56 8.53 0.63 -7.52
C ALA A 56 7.55 -0.38 -8.13
N ARG A 57 7.62 -1.65 -7.72
CA ARG A 57 6.79 -2.73 -8.26
C ARG A 57 6.10 -3.52 -7.17
N LEU A 58 4.84 -3.87 -7.42
CA LEU A 58 4.08 -4.82 -6.63
C LEU A 58 4.51 -6.24 -7.02
N ILE A 59 4.95 -7.03 -6.05
CA ILE A 59 5.30 -8.44 -6.21
C ILE A 59 4.06 -9.31 -6.08
N LYS A 60 3.30 -9.09 -5.01
CA LYS A 60 2.03 -9.78 -4.76
C LYS A 60 1.18 -8.94 -3.83
N TYR A 61 -0.13 -9.03 -4.04
CA TYR A 61 -1.13 -8.60 -3.09
C TYR A 61 -2.07 -9.77 -2.79
N SER A 62 -2.44 -9.93 -1.52
CA SER A 62 -3.39 -10.94 -1.04
C SER A 62 -4.10 -10.43 0.20
N THR A 63 -5.19 -11.09 0.59
CA THR A 63 -5.89 -10.79 1.85
C THR A 63 -5.98 -12.02 2.74
N SER A 64 -6.19 -11.83 4.04
CA SER A 64 -6.37 -12.93 4.99
C SER A 64 -7.56 -13.83 4.64
N GLY A 65 -8.56 -13.31 3.92
CA GLY A 65 -9.73 -14.06 3.44
C GLY A 65 -9.37 -15.25 2.55
N GLU A 66 -8.25 -15.18 1.82
CA GLU A 66 -7.77 -16.31 1.00
C GLU A 66 -7.37 -17.54 1.83
N VAL A 67 -7.05 -17.34 3.12
CA VAL A 67 -6.68 -18.42 4.05
C VAL A 67 -7.84 -18.76 4.99
N SER A 68 -8.54 -17.75 5.52
CA SER A 68 -9.61 -17.96 6.49
C SER A 68 -10.94 -18.38 5.85
N GLY A 69 -11.18 -18.04 4.58
CA GLY A 69 -12.49 -18.14 3.93
C GLY A 69 -13.51 -17.07 4.39
N ASP A 70 -13.13 -16.20 5.33
CA ASP A 70 -13.95 -15.05 5.76
C ASP A 70 -13.59 -13.82 4.93
N TYR A 71 -14.51 -13.41 4.06
CA TYR A 71 -14.37 -12.24 3.19
C TYR A 71 -15.09 -10.99 3.74
N GLU A 72 -15.77 -11.08 4.88
CA GLU A 72 -16.41 -9.93 5.52
C GLU A 72 -15.40 -9.08 6.29
N GLN A 73 -14.41 -9.74 6.92
CA GLN A 73 -13.35 -9.08 7.68
C GLN A 73 -11.97 -9.61 7.25
N VAL A 74 -11.18 -8.74 6.60
CA VAL A 74 -9.87 -9.12 6.09
C VAL A 74 -8.79 -8.12 6.42
N VAL A 75 -7.55 -8.60 6.45
CA VAL A 75 -6.32 -7.79 6.43
C VAL A 75 -5.66 -7.92 5.06
N GLY A 76 -5.31 -6.80 4.44
CA GLY A 76 -4.58 -6.76 3.18
C GLY A 76 -3.07 -6.84 3.39
N TYR A 77 -2.38 -7.56 2.48
CA TYR A 77 -0.93 -7.72 2.48
C TYR A 77 -0.38 -7.37 1.11
N ALA A 78 0.57 -6.44 1.04
CA ALA A 78 1.23 -6.02 -0.20
C ALA A 78 2.75 -6.16 -0.08
N GLY A 79 3.35 -6.96 -0.95
CA GLY A 79 4.80 -7.05 -1.10
C GLY A 79 5.28 -6.10 -2.21
N MET A 80 6.13 -5.13 -1.87
CA MET A 80 6.65 -4.11 -2.79
C MET A 80 8.18 -4.17 -2.86
N ILE A 81 8.75 -3.92 -4.05
CA ILE A 81 10.18 -3.64 -4.23
C ILE A 81 10.33 -2.22 -4.78
N VAL A 82 11.24 -1.45 -4.20
CA VAL A 82 11.63 -0.11 -4.63
C VAL A 82 13.12 -0.15 -4.99
N LYS A 83 13.48 0.37 -6.17
CA LYS A 83 14.87 0.39 -6.68
C LYS A 83 15.16 1.66 -7.46
#